data_AF-A0A0B4E1W3-F1
#
_entry.id   AF-A0A0B4E1W3-F1
#
_cell.length_a   1.000
_cell.length_b   1.000
_cell.length_c   1.000
_cell.angle_alpha   90.00
_cell.angle_beta   90.00
_cell.angle_gamma   90.00
#
_symmetry.space_group_name_H-M   'P 1'
#
loop_
_entity.id
_entity.type
_entity.pdbx_description
1 polymer ?
#
loop_
_entity_poly.entity_id
_entity_poly.type
_entity_poly.pdbx_seq_one_letter_code
_entity_poly.pdbx_strand_id
1 'polypeptide(L)'
;AGFIENLGLDVPTAVGQMSFAKDDPDRLFFEALSIFWKALEDHLLDQTPPIMTYNRMFSLFGENTPENLKLLSDPLLRPLSHLMIDEFQDVSPQIVSWIRASLREIRSRGPAMHVGRAAQHSSLLCVGDDWQSI
;
A
#
# COMPACT_ATOMS: atom_id res chain seq x y z
N ALA A 1 11.80 -9.46 -3.86
CA ALA A 1 11.11 -8.41 -3.07
C ALA A 1 9.73 -8.07 -3.64
N GLY A 2 9.60 -7.76 -4.94
CA GLY A 2 8.33 -7.25 -5.50
C GLY A 2 7.06 -8.06 -5.18
N PHE A 3 7.12 -9.40 -5.15
CA PHE A 3 5.96 -10.20 -4.72
C PHE A 3 5.58 -9.96 -3.25
N ILE A 4 6.55 -9.89 -2.34
CA ILE A 4 6.34 -9.63 -0.91
C ILE A 4 5.74 -8.22 -0.72
N GLU A 5 6.26 -7.23 -1.45
CA GLU A 5 5.72 -5.86 -1.42
C GLU A 5 4.29 -5.79 -1.98
N ASN A 6 3.99 -6.49 -3.07
CA ASN A 6 2.65 -6.53 -3.66
C ASN A 6 1.61 -7.15 -2.72
N LEU A 7 2.04 -8.05 -1.83
CA LEU A 7 1.22 -8.56 -0.74
C LEU A 7 1.03 -7.55 0.41
N GLY A 8 1.69 -6.40 0.36
CA GLY A 8 1.65 -5.37 1.39
C GLY A 8 2.54 -5.67 2.59
N LEU A 9 3.49 -6.59 2.47
CA LEU A 9 4.38 -7.00 3.55
C LEU A 9 5.69 -6.22 3.51
N ASP A 10 6.21 -5.89 4.70
CA ASP A 10 7.56 -5.35 4.85
C ASP A 10 8.59 -6.46 4.57
N VAL A 11 9.48 -6.24 3.60
CA VAL A 11 10.39 -7.28 3.10
C VAL A 11 11.34 -7.80 4.18
N PRO A 12 12.06 -6.95 4.94
CA PRO A 12 12.92 -7.43 6.02
C PRO A 12 12.15 -8.21 7.10
N THR A 13 10.97 -7.73 7.50
CA THR A 13 10.14 -8.40 8.51
C THR A 13 9.62 -9.74 8.02
N ALA A 14 9.08 -9.79 6.80
CA ALA A 14 8.53 -11.00 6.20
C ALA A 14 9.61 -12.08 6.06
N VAL A 15 10.79 -11.71 5.58
CA VAL A 15 11.94 -12.63 5.50
C VAL A 15 12.38 -13.09 6.89
N GLY A 16 12.45 -12.20 7.87
CA GLY A 16 12.85 -12.55 9.24
C GLY A 16 11.90 -13.54 9.94
N GLN A 17 10.66 -13.66 9.48
CA GLN A 17 9.67 -14.62 9.98
C GLN A 17 9.70 -15.96 9.24
N MET A 18 10.47 -16.09 8.15
CA MET A 18 10.61 -17.34 7.42
C MET A 18 11.51 -18.32 8.19
N SER A 19 11.14 -19.59 8.20
CA SER A 19 11.93 -20.67 8.78
C SER A 19 12.46 -21.56 7.67
N PHE A 20 13.79 -21.67 7.57
CA PHE A 20 14.47 -22.49 6.59
C PHE A 20 15.10 -23.71 7.25
N ALA A 21 15.09 -24.85 6.57
CA ALA A 21 15.92 -25.98 6.98
C ALA A 21 17.41 -25.59 6.89
N LYS A 22 18.26 -26.23 7.71
CA LYS A 22 19.69 -25.88 7.79
C LYS A 22 20.41 -25.98 6.44
N ASP A 23 19.99 -26.94 5.63
CA ASP A 23 20.59 -27.26 4.33
C ASP A 23 19.79 -26.67 3.16
N ASP A 24 18.83 -25.79 3.44
CA ASP A 24 18.04 -25.11 2.41
C ASP A 24 18.90 -24.03 1.71
N PRO A 25 19.19 -24.17 0.40
CA PRO A 25 19.99 -23.20 -0.34
C PRO A 25 19.32 -21.81 -0.42
N ASP A 26 17.99 -21.74 -0.34
CA ASP A 26 17.25 -20.49 -0.44
C ASP A 26 17.45 -19.60 0.80
N ARG A 27 17.86 -20.19 1.93
CA ARG A 27 18.15 -19.46 3.18
C ARG A 27 19.12 -18.31 2.95
N LEU A 28 20.21 -18.55 2.20
CA LEU A 28 21.22 -17.54 1.93
C LEU A 28 20.69 -16.44 1.01
N PHE A 29 19.84 -16.79 0.05
CA PHE A 29 19.21 -15.83 -0.84
C PHE A 29 18.29 -14.88 -0.05
N PHE A 30 17.42 -15.41 0.81
CA PHE A 30 16.51 -14.59 1.60
C PHE A 30 17.25 -13.74 2.63
N GLU A 31 18.29 -14.29 3.29
CA GLU A 31 19.17 -13.52 4.18
C GLU A 31 19.81 -12.32 3.46
N ALA A 32 20.41 -12.56 2.28
CA ALA A 32 20.98 -11.50 1.45
C ALA A 32 19.91 -10.49 0.97
N LEU A 33 18.72 -10.96 0.61
CA LEU A 33 17.60 -10.12 0.19
C LEU A 33 17.18 -9.15 1.30
N SER A 34 17.07 -9.62 2.55
CA SER A 34 16.69 -8.77 3.69
C SER A 34 17.72 -7.64 3.94
N ILE A 35 19.02 -7.98 3.89
CA ILE A 35 20.12 -7.03 4.04
C ILE A 35 20.12 -6.01 2.90
N PHE A 36 20.07 -6.50 1.66
CA PHE A 36 20.08 -5.66 0.47
C PHE A 36 18.88 -4.72 0.43
N TRP A 37 17.68 -5.22 0.73
CA TRP A 37 16.45 -4.43 0.61
C TRP A 37 16.44 -3.25 1.57
N LYS A 38 16.82 -3.50 2.83
CA LYS A 38 16.96 -2.43 3.82
C LYS A 38 17.98 -1.39 3.38
N ALA A 39 19.17 -1.83 2.94
CA ALA A 39 20.22 -0.92 2.49
C ALA A 39 19.80 -0.09 1.26
N LEU A 40 19.02 -0.69 0.35
CA LEU A 40 18.44 0.01 -0.80
C LEU A 40 17.45 1.09 -0.36
N GLU A 41 16.51 0.76 0.54
CA GLU A 41 15.53 1.73 1.06
C GLU A 41 16.22 2.89 1.78
N ASP A 42 17.18 2.60 2.66
CA ASP A 42 17.96 3.62 3.36
C ASP A 42 18.70 4.52 2.34
N HIS A 43 19.35 3.92 1.34
CA HIS A 43 20.04 4.66 0.29
C HIS A 43 19.12 5.58 -0.53
N LEU A 44 17.91 5.13 -0.86
CA LEU A 44 16.92 5.92 -1.60
C LEU A 44 16.39 7.09 -0.77
N LEU A 45 16.16 6.89 0.54
CA LEU A 45 15.71 7.94 1.44
C LEU A 45 16.78 9.01 1.71
N ASP A 46 18.06 8.62 1.72
CA ASP A 46 19.20 9.52 1.88
C ASP A 46 19.47 10.41 0.64
N GLN A 47 18.81 10.15 -0.49
CA GLN A 47 18.91 11.01 -1.67
C GLN A 47 18.34 12.42 -1.40
N THR A 48 18.75 13.40 -2.23
CA THR A 48 18.22 14.76 -2.17
C THR A 48 17.64 15.17 -3.54
N PRO A 49 16.30 15.22 -3.70
CA PRO A 49 15.27 14.93 -2.69
C PRO A 49 15.19 13.42 -2.34
N PRO A 50 14.61 13.06 -1.18
CA PRO A 50 14.37 11.67 -0.82
C PRO A 50 13.56 10.94 -1.89
N ILE A 51 13.96 9.71 -2.21
CA ILE A 51 13.28 8.87 -3.19
C ILE A 51 12.55 7.74 -2.45
N MET A 52 11.31 7.47 -2.86
CA MET A 52 10.53 6.33 -2.39
C MET A 52 10.01 5.53 -3.57
N THR A 53 9.93 4.21 -3.41
CA THR A 53 9.24 3.35 -4.38
C THR A 53 7.73 3.56 -4.28
N TYR A 54 7.00 3.27 -5.36
CA TYR A 54 5.53 3.30 -5.33
C TYR A 54 4.97 2.35 -4.26
N ASN A 55 5.54 1.15 -4.15
CA ASN A 55 5.16 0.16 -3.14
C ASN A 55 5.34 0.73 -1.72
N ARG A 56 6.45 1.43 -1.46
CA ARG A 56 6.65 2.08 -0.16
C ARG A 56 5.59 3.14 0.12
N MET A 57 5.23 3.95 -0.87
CA MET A 57 4.17 4.96 -0.72
C MET A 57 2.81 4.34 -0.41
N PHE A 58 2.42 3.27 -1.11
CA PHE A 58 1.17 2.56 -0.80
C PHE A 58 1.20 1.90 0.58
N SER A 59 2.35 1.33 0.98
CA SER A 59 2.53 0.76 2.32
C SER A 59 2.33 1.81 3.42
N LEU A 60 2.90 3.02 3.27
CA LEU A 60 2.77 4.11 4.25
C LEU A 60 1.33 4.55 4.50
N PHE A 61 0.44 4.41 3.52
CA PHE A 61 -0.97 4.78 3.64
C PHE A 61 -1.92 3.56 3.60
N GLY A 62 -1.38 2.36 3.83
CA GLY A 62 -2.14 1.10 3.87
C GLY A 62 -2.82 0.85 5.22
N GLU A 63 -3.51 -0.29 5.33
CA GLU A 63 -4.23 -0.66 6.57
C GLU A 63 -3.30 -0.94 7.76
N ASN A 64 -2.00 -1.19 7.52
CA ASN A 64 -1.00 -1.49 8.55
C ASN A 64 -0.45 -0.24 9.27
N THR A 65 -0.63 0.95 8.69
CA THR A 65 -0.14 2.24 9.22
C THR A 65 -1.23 3.33 9.17
N PRO A 66 -2.39 3.11 9.81
CA PRO A 66 -3.55 3.99 9.69
C PRO A 66 -3.32 5.39 10.28
N GLU A 67 -2.35 5.56 11.17
CA GLU A 67 -1.95 6.84 11.75
C GLU A 67 -1.45 7.84 10.71
N ASN A 68 -0.82 7.38 9.62
CA ASN A 68 -0.30 8.27 8.59
C ASN A 68 -1.41 9.00 7.82
N LEU A 69 -2.55 8.33 7.60
CA LEU A 69 -3.71 8.96 6.96
C LEU A 69 -4.32 10.09 7.81
N LYS A 70 -4.19 10.02 9.15
CA LYS A 70 -4.66 11.09 10.05
C LYS A 70 -3.87 12.38 9.91
N LEU A 71 -2.63 12.29 9.41
CA LEU A 71 -1.78 13.46 9.15
C LEU A 71 -2.22 14.22 7.89
N LEU A 72 -3.01 13.60 7.01
CA LEU A 72 -3.49 14.23 5.79
C LEU A 72 -4.67 15.16 6.07
N SER A 73 -4.66 16.33 5.45
CA SER A 73 -5.77 17.29 5.51
C SER A 73 -6.97 16.81 4.69
N ASP A 74 -8.18 17.25 5.05
CA ASP A 74 -9.42 16.88 4.33
C ASP A 74 -9.35 17.13 2.82
N PRO A 75 -8.79 18.25 2.32
CA PRO A 75 -8.67 18.49 0.88
C PRO A 75 -7.88 17.42 0.12
N LEU A 76 -6.91 16.75 0.76
CA LEU A 76 -6.13 15.68 0.14
C LEU A 76 -6.91 14.36 0.05
N LEU A 77 -7.82 14.10 0.98
CA LEU A 77 -8.60 12.87 1.04
C LEU A 77 -9.93 12.96 0.28
N ARG A 78 -10.54 14.15 0.18
CA ARG A 78 -11.82 14.35 -0.52
C ARG A 78 -11.85 13.83 -1.96
N PRO A 79 -10.78 13.92 -2.77
CA PRO A 79 -10.75 13.32 -4.11
C PRO A 79 -11.03 11.81 -4.09
N LEU A 80 -10.63 11.09 -3.04
CA LEU A 80 -10.80 9.64 -2.91
C LEU A 80 -12.19 9.23 -2.38
N SER A 81 -13.12 10.16 -2.15
CA SER A 81 -14.47 9.81 -1.65
C SER A 81 -15.31 9.09 -2.70
N HIS A 82 -15.01 9.26 -3.99
CA HIS A 82 -15.75 8.64 -5.08
C HIS A 82 -14.76 8.08 -6.08
N LEU A 83 -14.56 6.77 -6.02
CA LEU A 83 -13.58 6.06 -6.84
C LEU A 83 -14.29 5.20 -7.87
N MET A 84 -13.80 5.28 -9.10
CA MET A 84 -14.05 4.30 -10.15
C MET A 84 -12.71 3.69 -10.52
N ILE A 85 -12.58 2.38 -10.36
CA ILE A 85 -11.37 1.62 -10.66
C ILE A 85 -11.69 0.72 -11.83
N ASP A 86 -10.98 0.94 -12.93
CA ASP A 86 -11.00 0.07 -14.10
C ASP A 86 -9.90 -1.00 -13.98
N GLU A 87 -10.03 -2.09 -14.72
CA GLU A 87 -9.09 -3.24 -14.69
C GLU A 87 -8.79 -3.73 -13.26
N PHE A 88 -9.83 -3.86 -12.43
CA PHE A 88 -9.69 -4.17 -11.01
C PHE A 88 -8.99 -5.51 -10.75
N GLN A 89 -9.06 -6.46 -11.68
CA GLN A 89 -8.38 -7.75 -11.58
C GLN A 89 -6.85 -7.63 -11.48
N ASP A 90 -6.27 -6.56 -12.03
CA ASP A 90 -4.81 -6.33 -12.03
C ASP A 90 -4.35 -5.49 -10.83
N VAL A 91 -5.26 -5.11 -9.93
CA VAL A 91 -4.94 -4.30 -8.75
C VAL A 91 -4.34 -5.17 -7.66
N SER A 92 -3.10 -4.86 -7.25
CA SER A 92 -2.40 -5.63 -6.22
C SER A 92 -3.07 -5.51 -4.83
N PRO A 93 -2.92 -6.52 -3.95
CA PRO A 93 -3.42 -6.47 -2.58
C PRO A 93 -2.96 -5.24 -1.79
N GLN A 94 -1.74 -4.76 -2.04
CA GLN A 94 -1.22 -3.54 -1.42
C GLN A 94 -2.03 -2.30 -1.81
N ILE A 95 -2.38 -2.14 -3.09
CA ILE A 95 -3.20 -1.01 -3.57
C ILE A 95 -4.62 -1.13 -3.00
N VAL A 96 -5.18 -2.34 -2.95
CA VAL A 96 -6.48 -2.59 -2.28
C VAL A 96 -6.44 -2.17 -0.81
N SER A 97 -5.37 -2.49 -0.09
CA SER A 97 -5.16 -2.08 1.31
C SER A 97 -5.16 -0.56 1.46
N TRP A 98 -4.43 0.16 0.59
CA TRP A 98 -4.41 1.62 0.57
C TRP A 98 -5.80 2.24 0.29
N ILE A 99 -6.54 1.73 -0.70
CA ILE A 99 -7.89 2.20 -1.02
C ILE A 99 -8.82 2.02 0.18
N ARG A 100 -8.81 0.83 0.79
CA ARG A 100 -9.64 0.53 1.97
C ARG A 100 -9.30 1.41 3.16
N ALA A 101 -8.02 1.62 3.43
CA ALA A 101 -7.56 2.50 4.50
C ALA A 101 -8.02 3.95 4.27
N SER A 102 -7.86 4.45 3.04
CA SER A 102 -8.28 5.80 2.65
C SER A 102 -9.79 5.99 2.79
N LEU A 103 -10.60 5.05 2.29
CA LEU A 103 -12.07 5.10 2.42
C LEU A 103 -12.53 4.98 3.88
N ARG A 104 -11.84 4.16 4.69
CA ARG A 104 -12.11 4.04 6.14
C ARG A 104 -11.84 5.36 6.86
N GLU A 105 -10.75 6.05 6.52
CA GLU A 105 -10.43 7.35 7.10
C GLU A 105 -11.43 8.44 6.67
N ILE A 106 -11.83 8.48 5.40
CA ILE A 106 -12.88 9.43 4.95
C ILE A 106 -14.18 9.19 5.73
N ARG A 107 -14.56 7.93 5.93
CA ARG A 107 -15.74 7.57 6.72
C ARG A 107 -15.58 7.96 8.19
N SER A 108 -14.39 7.84 8.77
CA SER A 108 -14.12 8.17 10.17
C SER A 108 -14.32 9.67 10.45
N ARG A 109 -13.99 10.53 9.48
CA ARG A 109 -14.16 12.00 9.54
C ARG A 109 -15.62 12.46 9.35
N GLY A 110 -16.47 11.60 8.81
CA GLY A 110 -17.91 11.79 8.79
C GLY A 110 -18.39 12.95 7.89
N PRO A 111 -19.51 13.63 8.24
CA PRO A 111 -20.18 14.59 7.35
C PRO A 111 -19.32 15.78 6.89
N ALA A 112 -18.27 16.13 7.64
CA ALA A 112 -17.32 17.18 7.27
C ALA A 112 -16.64 16.93 5.91
N MET A 113 -16.52 15.66 5.50
CA MET A 113 -15.95 15.26 4.21
C MET A 113 -16.88 15.54 3.01
N HIS A 114 -18.16 15.82 3.26
CA HIS A 114 -19.19 15.98 2.23
C HIS A 114 -19.75 17.41 2.15
N VAL A 115 -19.30 18.34 3.01
CA VAL A 115 -19.71 19.74 2.98
C VAL A 115 -19.39 20.36 1.62
N GLY A 116 -20.40 20.95 0.98
CA GLY A 116 -20.28 21.56 -0.35
C GLY A 116 -20.30 20.56 -1.52
N ARG A 117 -20.62 19.27 -1.27
CA ARG A 117 -20.78 18.25 -2.31
C ARG A 117 -22.23 17.77 -2.38
N ALA A 118 -22.67 17.39 -3.59
CA ALA A 118 -23.99 16.80 -3.77
C ALA A 118 -24.10 15.42 -3.11
N ALA A 119 -23.05 14.60 -3.23
CA ALA A 119 -23.02 13.27 -2.64
C ALA A 119 -22.66 13.31 -1.15
N GLN A 120 -23.52 12.70 -0.33
CA GLN A 120 -23.42 12.68 1.15
C GLN A 120 -22.68 11.46 1.70
N HIS A 121 -22.27 10.54 0.84
CA HIS A 121 -21.59 9.29 1.18
C HIS A 121 -20.52 8.98 0.16
N SER A 122 -19.48 8.25 0.56
CA SER A 122 -18.47 7.76 -0.37
C SER A 122 -19.01 6.64 -1.27
N SER A 123 -18.47 6.49 -2.47
CA SER A 123 -18.80 5.41 -3.40
C SER A 123 -17.54 4.78 -4.00
N LEU A 124 -17.60 3.47 -4.23
CA LEU A 124 -16.56 2.71 -4.91
C LEU A 124 -17.21 1.87 -6.01
N LEU A 125 -16.78 2.06 -7.25
CA LEU A 125 -17.14 1.22 -8.39
C LEU A 125 -15.86 0.56 -8.89
N CYS A 126 -15.83 -0.76 -8.92
CA CYS A 126 -14.74 -1.53 -9.50
C CYS A 126 -15.27 -2.26 -10.73
N VAL A 127 -14.57 -2.14 -11.84
CA VAL A 127 -14.85 -2.81 -13.11
C VAL A 127 -13.64 -3.67 -13.45
N GLY A 128 -13.87 -4.89 -13.90
CA GLY A 128 -12.80 -5.83 -14.26
C GLY A 128 -13.34 -7.19 -14.69
N ASP A 129 -12.45 -8.01 -15.25
CA ASP A 129 -12.72 -9.38 -15.67
C ASP A 129 -11.57 -10.30 -15.23
N ASP A 130 -11.83 -11.20 -14.28
CA ASP A 130 -10.84 -12.14 -13.73
C ASP A 130 -10.21 -13.04 -14.81
N TRP A 131 -10.88 -13.24 -15.95
CA TRP A 131 -10.36 -14.04 -17.07
C TRP A 131 -9.36 -13.29 -17.96
N GLN A 132 -9.20 -11.98 -17.76
CA GLN A 132 -8.31 -11.12 -18.56
C GLN A 132 -7.06 -10.66 -17.80
N SER A 133 -6.85 -11.09 -16.56
CA SER A 133 -5.63 -10.74 -15.81
C SER A 133 -4.38 -11.36 -16.44
N ILE A 134 -3.30 -10.58 -16.56
CA ILE A 134 -2.04 -10.93 -17.27
C ILE A 134 -0.84 -11.15 -16.35
#